data_AF-A0A9E4J3M9-F1
#
_entry.id   AF-A0A9E4J3M9-F1
#
_cell.length_a   1.000
_cell.length_b   1.000
_cell.length_c   1.000
_cell.angle_alpha   90.00
_cell.angle_beta   90.00
_cell.angle_gamma   90.00
#
_symmetry.space_group_name_H-M   'P 1'
#
loop_
_entity.id
_entity.type
_entity.pdbx_description
1 polymer ?
#
loop_
_entity_poly.entity_id
_entity_poly.type
_entity_poly.pdbx_seq_one_letter_code
_entity_poly.pdbx_strand_id
1 'polypeptide(L)' 'MINIRNLSIKCGHCDTYQTLCSYRRREDWNVYVYECENDVCDPELSRTLVEVPGELDEFAHRDPTWRHGQRHTGGGHD' A
#
# COMPACT_ATOMS: atom_id res chain seq x y z
N MET A 1 -2.14 17.29 -4.04
CA MET A 1 -1.96 16.56 -2.76
C MET A 1 -2.48 15.14 -2.97
N ILE A 2 -1.64 14.14 -2.75
CA ILE A 2 -1.91 12.72 -2.96
C ILE A 2 -2.06 12.08 -1.58
N ASN A 3 -3.14 11.32 -1.39
CA ASN A 3 -3.32 10.50 -0.20
C ASN A 3 -3.33 9.04 -0.63
N ILE A 4 -2.31 8.28 -0.20
CA ILE A 4 -2.12 6.88 -0.60
C ILE A 4 -3.33 5.99 -0.21
N ARG A 5 -4.09 6.36 0.83
CA ARG A 5 -5.29 5.62 1.27
C ARG A 5 -6.46 5.76 0.29
N ASN A 6 -6.40 6.70 -0.65
CA ASN A 6 -7.42 6.89 -1.68
C ASN A 6 -7.11 6.10 -2.96
N LEU A 7 -5.99 5.38 -3.00
CA LEU A 7 -5.63 4.53 -4.13
C LEU A 7 -6.18 3.12 -3.91
N SER A 8 -6.73 2.55 -4.98
CA SER A 8 -7.08 1.14 -5.06
C SER A 8 -6.15 0.47 -6.06
N ILE A 9 -5.37 -0.50 -5.58
CA ILE A 9 -4.37 -1.21 -6.40
C ILE A 9 -4.91 -2.61 -6.69
N LYS A 10 -5.12 -2.92 -7.97
CA LYS A 10 -5.63 -4.21 -8.43
C LYS A 10 -4.49 -5.07 -8.97
N CYS A 11 -4.44 -6.34 -8.57
CA CYS A 11 -3.44 -7.28 -9.07
C CYS A 11 -3.79 -7.72 -10.50
N GLY A 12 -2.86 -7.55 -11.43
CA GLY A 12 -3.03 -8.01 -12.81
C GLY A 12 -3.02 -9.54 -12.98
N HIS A 13 -2.65 -10.31 -11.95
CA HIS A 13 -2.59 -11.77 -12.01
C HIS A 13 -3.89 -12.45 -11.53
N CYS A 14 -4.35 -12.13 -10.32
CA CYS A 14 -5.54 -12.76 -9.73
C CYS A 14 -6.81 -11.91 -9.82
N ASP A 15 -6.72 -10.70 -10.38
CA ASP A 15 -7.83 -9.74 -10.49
C ASP A 15 -8.45 -9.32 -9.13
N THR A 16 -7.74 -9.54 -8.01
CA THR A 16 -8.15 -9.06 -6.68
C THR A 16 -7.41 -7.77 -6.31
N TYR A 17 -7.87 -7.10 -5.26
CA TYR A 17 -7.17 -5.93 -4.71
C TYR A 17 -5.96 -6.33 -3.87
N GLN A 18 -4.96 -5.45 -3.86
CA GLN A 18 -3.76 -5.56 -3.03
C GLN A 18 -3.89 -4.71 -1.77
N THR A 19 -3.36 -5.23 -0.67
CA THR A 19 -3.33 -4.55 0.62
C THR A 19 -2.03 -3.77 0.76
N LEU A 20 -2.10 -2.57 1.34
CA LEU A 20 -0.91 -1.81 1.71
C LEU A 20 -0.19 -2.51 2.89
N CYS A 21 0.97 -3.11 2.62
CA CYS A 21 1.73 -3.88 3.59
C CYS A 21 2.81 -3.04 4.29
N SER A 22 3.57 -2.23 3.56
CA SER A 22 4.67 -1.46 4.17
C SER A 22 4.91 -0.10 3.55
N TYR A 23 5.66 0.72 4.28
CA TYR A 23 6.01 2.10 3.94
C TYR A 23 7.47 2.37 4.27
N ARG A 24 8.14 3.12 3.40
CA ARG A 24 9.49 3.64 3.63
C ARG A 24 9.60 5.05 3.07
N ARG A 25 10.06 5.98 3.91
CA ARG A 25 10.47 7.32 3.48
C ARG A 25 11.86 7.27 2.86
N ARG A 26 12.03 7.96 1.72
CA ARG A 26 13.32 8.30 1.11
C ARG A 26 13.44 9.83 1.07
N GLU A 27 14.54 10.35 0.53
CA GLU A 27 14.86 11.79 0.53
C GLU A 27 13.72 12.62 -0.10
N ASP A 28 13.43 12.41 -1.38
CA ASP A 28 12.39 13.16 -2.11
C ASP A 28 11.09 12.37 -2.33
N TRP A 29 11.08 11.07 -1.99
CA TRP A 29 9.99 10.15 -2.34
C TRP A 29 9.61 9.26 -1.16
N ASN A 30 8.33 8.92 -1.10
CA ASN A 30 7.77 7.93 -0.20
C ASN A 30 7.41 6.68 -0.98
N VAL A 31 7.83 5.52 -0.48
CA VAL A 31 7.62 4.22 -1.13
C VAL A 31 6.64 3.41 -0.32
N TYR A 32 5.59 2.93 -0.98
CA TYR A 32 4.54 2.08 -0.43
C TYR A 32 4.57 0.72 -1.11
N VAL A 33 4.44 -0.35 -0.33
CA VAL A 33 4.42 -1.72 -0.82
C VAL A 33 3.02 -2.28 -0.68
N TYR A 34 2.44 -2.70 -1.79
CA TYR A 34 1.15 -3.37 -1.87
C TYR A 34 1.34 -4.83 -2.22
N GLU A 35 0.64 -5.75 -1.54
CA GLU A 35 0.76 -7.19 -1.79
C GLU A 35 -0.62 -7.84 -1.88
N CYS A 36 -0.71 -8.93 -2.64
CA CYS A 36 -1.89 -9.79 -2.62
C CYS A 36 -1.87 -10.62 -1.33
N GLU A 37 -2.89 -10.49 -0.50
CA GLU A 37 -3.09 -11.34 0.68
C GLU A 37 -3.99 -12.54 0.33
N ASN A 38 -3.59 -13.34 -0.65
CA ASN A 38 -4.29 -14.57 -1.04
C ASN A 38 -3.31 -15.70 -1.31
N ASP A 39 -3.77 -16.95 -1.19
CA ASP A 39 -2.96 -18.15 -1.48
C ASP A 39 -2.74 -18.40 -2.99
N VAL A 40 -3.17 -17.47 -3.85
CA VAL A 40 -3.10 -17.59 -5.32
C VAL A 40 -1.85 -16.92 -5.86
N CYS A 41 -1.51 -15.74 -5.34
CA CYS A 41 -0.37 -14.97 -5.80
C CYS A 41 0.83 -15.19 -4.90
N ASP A 42 1.98 -15.45 -5.51
CA ASP A 42 3.25 -15.31 -4.81
C ASP A 42 3.47 -13.81 -4.46
N PRO A 43 3.64 -13.45 -3.17
CA PRO A 43 3.80 -12.06 -2.77
C PRO A 43 5.08 -11.42 -3.31
N GLU A 44 6.13 -12.20 -3.55
CA GLU A 44 7.38 -11.68 -4.09
C GLU A 44 7.25 -11.29 -5.56
N LEU A 45 6.46 -12.04 -6.31
CA LEU A 45 6.22 -11.80 -7.73
C LEU A 45 5.08 -10.80 -7.99
N SER A 46 4.14 -10.67 -7.05
CA SER A 46 2.95 -9.84 -7.24
C SER A 46 3.00 -8.50 -6.50
N ARG A 47 4.01 -8.23 -5.66
CA ARG A 47 4.12 -6.95 -4.94
C ARG A 47 4.19 -5.75 -5.89
N THR A 48 3.45 -4.70 -5.58
CA THR A 48 3.48 -3.42 -6.28
C THR A 48 4.18 -2.38 -5.41
N LEU A 49 5.16 -1.69 -5.99
CA LEU A 49 5.79 -0.53 -5.36
C LEU A 49 5.15 0.74 -5.92
N VAL A 50 4.62 1.58 -5.04
CA VAL A 50 4.07 2.89 -5.40
C VAL A 50 4.95 3.96 -4.79
N GLU A 51 5.48 4.85 -5.62
CA GLU A 51 6.30 5.97 -5.21
C GLU A 51 5.50 7.28 -5.32
N VAL A 52 5.44 8.04 -4.23
CA VAL A 52 4.76 9.34 -4.17
C VAL A 52 5.79 10.41 -3.83
N PRO A 53 5.83 11.56 -4.53
CA PRO A 53 6.72 12.65 -4.15
C PRO A 53 6.41 13.09 -2.72
N GLY A 54 7.44 13.21 -1.87
CA GLY A 54 7.26 13.50 -0.45
C GLY A 54 6.47 14.79 -0.21
N GLU A 55 6.74 15.83 -1.01
CA GLU A 55 6.03 17.11 -0.96
C GLU A 55 4.51 17.00 -1.25
N LEU A 56 4.11 15.99 -2.03
CA LEU A 56 2.71 15.77 -2.41
C LEU A 56 2.00 14.77 -1.49
N ASP A 57 2.73 14.07 -0.63
CA ASP A 57 2.21 12.96 0.16
C ASP A 57 1.52 13.43 1.45
N GLU A 58 0.20 13.59 1.38
CA GLU A 58 -0.61 13.98 2.53
C GLU A 58 -0.55 12.97 3.67
N PHE A 59 -0.49 11.68 3.34
CA PHE A 59 -0.58 10.62 4.33
C PHE A 59 0.69 10.61 5.20
N ALA A 60 1.86 10.61 4.57
CA ALA A 60 3.13 10.66 5.27
C ALA A 60 3.32 11.95 6.08
N HIS A 61 2.74 13.07 5.62
CA HIS A 61 2.75 14.33 6.38
C HIS A 61 1.86 14.29 7.63
N ARG A 62 0.70 13.62 7.56
CA ARG A 62 -0.23 13.52 8.70
C ARG A 62 0.20 12.48 9.72
N ASP A 63 0.77 11.36 9.29
CA ASP A 63 1.16 10.25 10.17
C ASP A 63 2.59 9.76 9.87
N PRO A 64 3.62 10.53 10.26
CA PRO A 64 5.02 10.19 9.97
C PRO A 64 5.52 8.96 10.74
N THR A 65 4.76 8.52 11.75
CA THR A 65 5.09 7.38 12.61
C THR A 65 4.47 6.06 12.17
N TRP A 66 3.67 6.05 11.10
CA TRP A 66 3.03 4.83 10.61
C TRP A 66 4.09 3.77 10.27
N ARG A 67 4.10 2.69 11.05
CA ARG A 67 5.01 1.55 10.92
C ARG A 67 4.16 0.29 10.83
N HIS A 68 3.90 -0.13 9.60
CA HIS A 68 2.98 -1.20 9.23
C HIS A 68 1.51 -0.88 9.55
N GLY A 69 0.65 -1.17 8.59
CA GLY A 69 -0.78 -1.29 8.87
C GLY A 69 -0.91 -2.46 9.82
N GLN A 70 -1.50 -2.25 11.00
CA GLN A 70 -2.14 -3.39 11.66
C GLN A 70 -2.99 -4.06 10.59
N ARG A 71 -2.74 -5.36 10.35
CA ARG A 71 -3.56 -6.18 9.45
C ARG A 71 -5.01 -5.81 9.69
N HIS A 72 -5.63 -5.13 8.74
CA HIS A 72 -7.07 -4.96 8.76
C HIS A 72 -7.62 -6.34 8.39
N THR A 73 -7.75 -7.23 9.38
CA THR A 73 -8.61 -8.40 9.28
C THR A 73 -9.95 -7.88 8.79
N GLY A 74 -10.30 -8.28 7.57
CA GLY A 74 -11.34 -7.68 6.77
C GLY A 74 -12.59 -7.36 7.55
N GLY A 75 -13.13 -6.15 7.32
CA GLY A 75 -14.53 -5.91 7.58
C GLY A 75 -15.32 -6.96 6.80
N GLY A 76 -16.03 -7.82 7.54
CA GLY A 76 -17.04 -8.69 6.96
C GLY A 76 -18.00 -7.84 6.15
N HIS A 77 -18.16 -8.21 4.88
CA HIS A 77 -19.30 -7.83 4.09
C HIS A 77 -20.15 -9.09 3.93
N ASP A 78 -21.36 -9.00 4.47
CA ASP A 78 -22.45 -9.98 4.63
C ASP A 78 -22.26 -11.06 5.71
#